data_AF-A0AAV5ZRC3-F1
#
_entry.id   AF-A0AAV5ZRC3-F1
#
_cell.length_a   1.000
_cell.length_b   1.000
_cell.length_c   1.000
_cell.angle_alpha   90.00
_cell.angle_beta   90.00
_cell.angle_gamma   90.00
#
_symmetry.space_group_name_H-M   'P 1'
#
loop_
_entity.id
_entity.type
_entity.pdbx_description
1 polymer ?
#
loop_
_entity_poly.entity_id
_entity_poly.type
_entity_poly.pdbx_seq_one_letter_code
_entity_poly.pdbx_strand_id
1 'polypeptide(L)' 'MNIRPNRVKDKLAAGQIATILSGTNDPDLIDQLGTLDVDGIWLEGEHGGVDYADLGNLTRACDLW' A
#
# COMPACT_ATOMS: atom_id res chain seq x y z
N MET A 1 14.44 -12.68 -10.44
CA MET A 1 13.77 -11.69 -9.58
C MET A 1 12.36 -12.21 -9.37
N ASN A 2 11.97 -12.52 -8.13
CA ASN A 2 10.60 -12.98 -7.84
C ASN A 2 9.79 -11.79 -7.33
N ILE A 3 8.60 -11.60 -7.89
CA ILE A 3 7.64 -10.61 -7.40
C ILE A 3 7.03 -11.18 -6.11
N ARG A 4 6.92 -10.34 -5.07
CA ARG A 4 6.30 -10.72 -3.80
C ARG A 4 4.82 -11.07 -3.97
N PRO A 5 4.27 -12.00 -3.16
CA PRO A 5 2.85 -12.33 -3.20
C PRO A 5 1.99 -11.12 -2.80
N ASN A 6 0.80 -11.01 -3.40
CA ASN A 6 -0.15 -9.94 -3.09
C ASN A 6 -1.04 -10.38 -1.92
N ARG A 7 -0.68 -9.92 -0.72
CA ARG A 7 -1.35 -10.27 0.56
C ARG A 7 -2.85 -9.94 0.54
N VAL A 8 -3.23 -8.77 -0.01
CA VAL A 8 -4.63 -8.35 -0.15
C VAL A 8 -5.40 -9.36 -1.00
N LYS A 9 -4.86 -9.71 -2.18
CA LYS A 9 -5.50 -10.66 -3.09
C LYS A 9 -5.69 -12.03 -2.45
N ASP A 10 -4.68 -12.51 -1.73
CA ASP A 10 -4.73 -13.82 -1.07
C ASP A 10 -5.76 -13.84 0.08
N LYS A 11 -5.81 -12.78 0.91
CA LYS A 11 -6.82 -12.65 1.97
C LYS A 11 -8.25 -12.60 1.42
N LEU A 12 -8.47 -11.80 0.38
CA LEU A 12 -9.79 -11.71 -0.26
C LEU A 12 -10.21 -13.05 -0.87
N ALA A 13 -9.28 -13.77 -1.51
CA ALA A 13 -9.54 -15.11 -2.06
C ALA A 13 -9.90 -16.14 -0.96
N ALA A 14 -9.35 -15.97 0.24
CA ALA A 14 -9.66 -16.78 1.41
C ALA A 14 -10.95 -16.35 2.16
N GLY A 15 -11.66 -15.33 1.69
CA GLY A 15 -12.84 -14.77 2.36
C GLY A 15 -12.52 -14.03 3.67
N GLN A 16 -11.27 -13.60 3.84
CA GLN A 16 -10.82 -12.86 5.02
C GLN A 16 -10.97 -11.35 4.82
N ILE A 17 -10.90 -10.60 5.93
CA ILE A 17 -10.90 -9.14 5.93
C ILE A 17 -9.50 -8.64 5.55
N ALA A 18 -9.43 -7.73 4.57
CA ALA A 18 -8.23 -6.98 4.24
C ALA A 18 -8.36 -5.53 4.75
N THR A 19 -7.42 -5.08 5.57
CA THR A 19 -7.43 -3.74 6.16
C THR A 19 -6.53 -2.80 5.35
N ILE A 20 -7.11 -1.76 4.75
CA ILE A 20 -6.39 -0.81 3.90
C ILE A 20 -6.43 0.59 4.54
N LEU A 21 -5.29 1.25 4.63
CA LEU A 21 -5.21 2.64 5.08
C LEU A 21 -5.30 3.59 3.88
N SER A 22 -5.99 4.72 4.06
CA SER A 22 -6.13 5.77 3.06
C SER A 22 -5.79 7.13 3.67
N GLY A 23 -5.49 8.12 2.82
CA GLY A 23 -5.24 9.51 3.23
C GLY A 23 -3.77 9.87 3.43
N THR A 24 -2.83 9.01 3.03
CA THR A 24 -1.38 9.31 3.01
C THR A 24 -0.83 9.24 1.59
N ASN A 25 -0.10 10.28 1.20
CA ASN A 25 0.64 10.36 -0.06
C ASN A 25 2.14 10.66 0.21
N ASP A 26 2.61 10.35 1.40
CA ASP A 26 3.99 10.58 1.84
C ASP A 26 4.71 9.24 2.09
N PRO A 27 5.85 8.96 1.43
CA PRO A 27 6.56 7.69 1.57
C PRO A 27 7.01 7.39 3.00
N ASP A 28 7.45 8.41 3.76
CA ASP A 28 7.96 8.22 5.12
C ASP A 28 6.81 7.87 6.08
N LEU A 29 5.64 8.47 5.88
CA LEU A 29 4.42 8.11 6.62
C LEU A 29 3.93 6.71 6.24
N ILE A 30 4.02 6.30 4.97
CA ILE A 30 3.69 4.94 4.53
C ILE A 30 4.57 3.90 5.23
N ASP A 31 5.87 4.13 5.33
CA ASP A 31 6.81 3.23 6.01
C ASP A 31 6.46 3.09 7.51
N GLN A 32 6.17 4.21 8.18
CA GLN A 32 5.74 4.20 9.57
C GLN A 32 4.43 3.43 9.77
N LEU A 33 3.43 3.67 8.92
CA LEU A 33 2.11 3.02 8.99
C LEU A 33 2.16 1.53 8.63
N GLY A 34 3.12 1.11 7.80
CA GLY A 34 3.33 -0.29 7.43
C GLY A 34 3.57 -1.22 8.63
N THR A 35 4.05 -0.66 9.75
CA THR A 35 4.26 -1.40 11.01
C THR A 35 2.96 -1.76 11.75
N LEU A 36 1.80 -1.25 11.31
CA LEU A 36 0.50 -1.44 11.98
C LEU A 36 -0.24 -2.74 11.58
N ASP A 37 0.45 -3.70 10.94
CA ASP A 37 -0.13 -4.96 10.44
C ASP A 37 -1.35 -4.74 9.52
N VAL A 38 -1.29 -3.71 8.70
CA VAL A 38 -2.27 -3.42 7.65
C VAL A 38 -1.94 -4.24 6.39
N ASP A 39 -2.91 -4.40 5.50
CA ASP A 39 -2.74 -5.21 4.29
C ASP A 39 -2.34 -4.40 3.06
N GLY A 40 -2.51 -3.07 3.11
CA GLY A 40 -2.13 -2.19 2.02
C GLY A 40 -2.40 -0.72 2.31
N ILE A 41 -1.91 0.11 1.40
CA ILE A 41 -2.17 1.56 1.34
C ILE A 41 -2.96 1.85 0.08
N TRP A 42 -4.00 2.67 0.21
CA TRP A 42 -4.75 3.22 -0.90
C TRP A 42 -4.10 4.51 -1.40
N LEU A 43 -3.46 4.43 -2.57
CA LEU A 43 -2.85 5.58 -3.25
C LEU A 43 -3.93 6.29 -4.08
N GLU A 44 -4.47 7.37 -3.54
CA GLU A 44 -5.64 8.07 -4.09
C GLU A 44 -5.24 9.05 -5.20
N GLY A 45 -5.41 8.64 -6.45
CA GLY A 45 -5.10 9.44 -7.64
C GLY A 45 -6.32 9.96 -8.40
N GLU A 46 -7.55 9.59 -8.02
CA GLU A 46 -8.78 10.13 -8.64
C GLU A 46 -9.15 11.47 -7.99
N HIS A 47 -9.20 11.49 -6.67
CA HIS A 47 -9.57 12.67 -5.87
C HIS A 47 -8.40 13.22 -5.05
N GLY A 48 -7.31 12.46 -4.96
CA GLY A 48 -6.13 12.81 -4.19
C GLY A 48 -5.00 13.30 -5.09
N GLY A 49 -3.90 13.67 -4.45
CA GLY A 49 -2.76 14.28 -5.13
C GLY A 49 -1.72 13.30 -5.68
N VAL A 50 -1.96 11.98 -5.66
CA VAL A 50 -0.97 11.02 -6.16
C VAL A 50 -0.86 11.14 -7.68
N ASP A 51 0.35 11.42 -8.16
CA ASP A 51 0.65 11.44 -9.59
C ASP A 51 1.57 10.27 -10.02
N TYR A 52 1.85 10.19 -11.31
CA TYR A 52 2.73 9.15 -11.86
C TYR A 52 4.19 9.27 -11.39
N ALA A 53 4.66 10.49 -11.08
CA ALA A 53 6.01 10.72 -10.58
C ALA A 53 6.18 10.22 -9.14
N ASP A 54 5.10 10.20 -8.35
CA ASP A 54 5.11 9.74 -6.97
C ASP A 54 5.15 8.21 -6.84
N LEU A 55 4.53 7.47 -7.77
CA LEU A 55 4.32 6.02 -7.68
C LEU A 55 5.59 5.25 -7.36
N GLY A 56 6.73 5.64 -7.94
CA GLY A 56 8.01 4.95 -7.71
C GLY A 56 8.48 4.99 -6.26
N ASN A 57 8.23 6.11 -5.55
CA ASN A 57 8.61 6.26 -4.15
C ASN A 57 7.54 5.64 -3.23
N LEU A 58 6.26 5.88 -3.52
CA LEU A 58 5.14 5.38 -2.71
C LEU A 58 5.08 3.84 -2.70
N THR A 59 5.22 3.20 -3.87
CA THR A 59 5.19 1.73 -3.96
C THR A 59 6.42 1.08 -3.33
N ARG A 60 7.59 1.72 -3.41
CA ARG A 60 8.81 1.24 -2.75
C ARG A 60 8.70 1.30 -1.23
N ALA A 61 8.07 2.32 -0.67
CA ALA A 61 7.80 2.37 0.77
C ALA A 61 6.89 1.21 1.20
N CYS A 62 5.88 0.86 0.39
CA CYS A 62 5.04 -0.32 0.63
C CYS A 62 5.79 -1.66 0.50
N ASP A 63 6.97 -1.71 -0.14
CA ASP A 63 7.76 -2.93 -0.32
C ASP A 63 8.62 -3.29 0.92
N LEU A 64 8.71 -2.39 1.90
CA LEU A 64 9.54 -2.58 3.10
C LEU A 64 8.92 -3.52 4.14
N TRP A 65 7.65 -3.92 3.98
CA TRP A 65 6.87 -4.70 4.94
C TRP A 65 5.89 -5.71 4.29
#